data_AF-A0A497FS77-F1
#
_entry.id   AF-A0A497FS77-F1
#
_cell.length_a   1.000
_cell.length_b   1.000
_cell.length_c   1.000
_cell.angle_alpha   90.00
_cell.angle_beta   90.00
_cell.angle_gamma   90.00
#
_symmetry.space_group_name_H-M   'P 1'
#
loop_
_entity.id
_entity.type
_entity.pdbx_description
1 polymer ?
#
loop_
_entity_poly.entity_id
_entity_poly.type
_entity_poly.pdbx_seq_one_letter_code
_entity_poly.pdbx_strand_id
1 'polypeptide(L)'
;MVVIKGDTLLEEWSYTMLSALFFTLAYYSYVSLKRRFDTLYGSRELFLKRIIHGMVYIIFLVLIQEAIRVRTANVVEAQVLEIIALIILSAVGVAIFIDIFLSVVWFLKTRR
;
A
#
# COMPACT_ATOMS: atom_id res chain seq x y z
N MET A 1 1.32 -7.14 37.28
CA MET A 1 0.25 -8.06 36.82
C MET A 1 -0.74 -7.22 36.04
N VAL A 2 -0.66 -7.22 34.71
CA VAL A 2 -1.56 -6.45 33.85
C VAL A 2 -2.85 -7.25 33.73
N VAL A 3 -3.93 -6.75 34.32
CA VAL A 3 -5.26 -7.36 34.20
C VAL A 3 -5.80 -6.94 32.83
N ILE A 4 -5.68 -7.84 31.85
CA ILE A 4 -6.27 -7.64 30.53
C ILE A 4 -7.79 -7.85 30.68
N LYS A 5 -8.58 -6.81 30.42
CA LYS A 5 -10.04 -6.93 30.37
C LYS A 5 -10.40 -7.76 29.14
N GLY A 6 -11.35 -8.70 29.27
CA GLY A 6 -11.75 -9.58 28.15
C GLY A 6 -12.17 -8.82 26.89
N ASP A 7 -12.72 -7.62 27.05
CA ASP A 7 -13.17 -6.76 25.95
C ASP A 7 -12.02 -6.26 25.08
N THR A 8 -10.87 -5.91 25.67
CA THR A 8 -9.70 -5.39 24.91
C THR A 8 -9.05 -6.47 24.05
N LEU A 9 -9.07 -7.71 24.54
CA LEU A 9 -8.49 -8.87 23.83
C LEU A 9 -9.33 -9.24 22.59
N LEU A 10 -10.65 -9.11 22.70
CA LEU A 10 -11.61 -9.38 21.63
C LEU A 10 -11.55 -8.28 20.55
N GLU A 11 -11.40 -7.02 20.96
CA GLU A 11 -11.17 -5.89 20.06
C GLU A 11 -9.86 -6.04 19.27
N GLU A 12 -8.73 -6.28 19.94
CA GLU A 12 -7.42 -6.48 19.30
C GLU A 12 -7.42 -7.67 18.31
N TRP A 13 -8.09 -8.77 18.68
CA TRP A 13 -8.27 -9.91 17.80
C TRP A 13 -9.10 -9.55 16.56
N SER A 14 -10.17 -8.78 16.72
CA SER A 14 -11.01 -8.34 15.61
C SER A 14 -10.27 -7.43 14.62
N TYR A 15 -9.44 -6.51 15.12
CA TYR A 15 -8.59 -5.66 14.28
C TYR A 15 -7.54 -6.47 13.53
N THR A 16 -6.96 -7.48 14.18
CA THR A 16 -5.99 -8.38 13.54
C THR A 16 -6.63 -9.18 12.41
N MET A 17 -7.84 -9.72 12.64
CA MET A 17 -8.59 -10.46 11.63
C MET A 17 -9.01 -9.58 10.45
N LEU A 18 -9.52 -8.38 10.72
CA LEU A 18 -9.87 -7.42 9.66
C LEU A 18 -8.65 -7.03 8.83
N SER A 19 -7.52 -6.74 9.48
CA SER A 19 -6.28 -6.38 8.80
C SER A 19 -5.77 -7.51 7.90
N ALA A 20 -5.79 -8.75 8.39
CA ALA A 20 -5.42 -9.93 7.59
C ALA A 20 -6.35 -10.13 6.39
N LEU A 21 -7.66 -9.89 6.57
CA LEU A 21 -8.65 -10.01 5.50
C LEU A 21 -8.45 -8.94 4.43
N PHE A 22 -8.27 -7.68 4.83
CA PHE A 22 -7.96 -6.57 3.92
C PHE A 22 -6.66 -6.80 3.16
N PHE A 23 -5.60 -7.27 3.84
CA PHE A 23 -4.33 -7.59 3.20
C PHE A 23 -4.50 -8.70 2.15
N THR A 24 -5.24 -9.76 2.49
CA THR A 24 -5.52 -10.88 1.59
C THR A 24 -6.29 -10.42 0.35
N LEU A 25 -7.34 -9.62 0.55
CA LEU A 25 -8.14 -9.03 -0.54
C LEU A 25 -7.29 -8.12 -1.43
N ALA A 26 -6.46 -7.25 -0.85
CA ALA A 26 -5.57 -6.37 -1.58
C ALA A 26 -4.54 -7.16 -2.41
N TYR A 27 -3.94 -8.19 -1.82
CA TYR A 27 -2.97 -9.07 -2.48
C TYR A 27 -3.59 -9.79 -3.69
N TYR A 28 -4.73 -10.45 -3.52
CA TYR A 28 -5.38 -11.16 -4.63
C TYR A 28 -5.93 -10.21 -5.70
N SER A 29 -6.43 -9.04 -5.31
CA SER A 29 -6.85 -8.00 -6.25
C SER A 29 -5.66 -7.52 -7.09
N TYR A 30 -4.52 -7.25 -6.45
CA TYR A 30 -3.28 -6.89 -7.13
C TYR A 30 -2.81 -7.98 -8.09
N VAL A 31 -2.76 -9.24 -7.65
CA VAL A 31 -2.33 -10.36 -8.50
C VAL A 31 -3.26 -10.54 -9.71
N SER A 32 -4.57 -10.42 -9.52
CA SER A 32 -5.56 -10.52 -10.59
C SER A 32 -5.41 -9.38 -11.60
N LEU A 33 -5.31 -8.14 -11.11
CA LEU A 33 -5.04 -6.96 -11.93
C LEU A 33 -3.73 -7.12 -12.69
N LYS A 34 -2.64 -7.50 -12.02
CA LYS A 34 -1.33 -7.68 -12.62
C LYS A 34 -1.37 -8.75 -13.72
N ARG A 35 -1.98 -9.92 -13.48
CA ARG A 35 -2.13 -10.96 -14.50
C ARG A 35 -2.90 -10.45 -15.71
N ARG A 36 -4.03 -9.79 -15.49
CA ARG A 36 -4.83 -9.21 -16.58
C ARG A 36 -4.06 -8.13 -17.33
N PHE A 37 -3.28 -7.32 -16.62
CA PHE A 37 -2.41 -6.32 -17.22
C PHE A 37 -1.30 -6.97 -18.06
N ASP A 38 -0.58 -7.95 -17.51
CA ASP A 38 0.50 -8.65 -18.22
C ASP A 38 -0.01 -9.38 -19.47
N THR A 39 -1.26 -9.87 -19.43
CA THR A 39 -1.92 -10.51 -20.58
C THR A 39 -2.32 -9.50 -21.66
N LEU A 40 -2.85 -8.34 -21.27
CA LEU A 40 -3.35 -7.31 -22.19
C LEU A 40 -2.24 -6.39 -22.73
N TYR A 41 -1.15 -6.20 -21.99
CA TYR A 41 -0.20 -5.12 -22.20
C TYR A 41 1.25 -5.61 -22.38
N GLY A 42 1.46 -6.84 -22.85
CA GLY A 42 2.79 -7.43 -23.15
C GLY A 42 3.63 -6.67 -24.20
N SER A 43 3.17 -5.54 -24.73
CA SER A 43 3.91 -4.68 -25.65
C SER A 43 4.79 -3.67 -24.91
N ARG A 44 6.07 -3.58 -25.31
CA ARG A 44 7.12 -2.69 -24.75
C ARG A 44 6.70 -1.22 -24.56
N GLU A 45 5.73 -0.71 -25.32
CA GLU A 45 5.30 0.70 -25.29
C GLU A 45 4.63 1.13 -23.98
N LEU A 46 4.10 0.21 -23.18
CA LEU A 46 3.36 0.54 -21.95
C LEU A 46 4.23 0.57 -20.69
N PHE A 47 5.50 0.16 -20.77
CA PHE A 47 6.45 0.21 -19.67
C PHE A 47 6.63 1.64 -19.13
N LEU A 48 6.82 2.61 -20.02
CA LEU A 48 6.95 4.03 -19.65
C LEU A 48 5.67 4.55 -18.99
N LYS A 49 4.50 4.18 -19.51
CA LYS A 49 3.20 4.55 -18.91
C LYS A 49 3.06 4.01 -17.49
N ARG A 50 3.47 2.75 -17.25
CA ARG A 50 3.42 2.12 -15.91
C ARG A 50 4.37 2.80 -14.92
N ILE A 51 5.58 3.18 -15.33
CA ILE A 51 6.52 3.93 -14.47
C ILE A 51 5.95 5.30 -14.10
N ILE A 52 5.46 6.05 -15.09
CA ILE A 52 4.88 7.38 -14.85
C ILE A 52 3.70 7.26 -13.88
N HIS A 53 2.82 6.28 -14.09
CA HIS A 53 1.66 6.05 -13.23
C HIS A 53 2.06 5.68 -11.80
N GLY A 54 3.07 4.82 -11.64
CA GLY A 54 3.64 4.46 -10.35
C GLY A 54 4.25 5.66 -9.61
N MET A 55 4.98 6.52 -10.32
CA MET A 55 5.52 7.77 -9.75
C MET A 55 4.40 8.70 -9.28
N VAL A 56 3.35 8.87 -10.08
CA VAL A 56 2.19 9.70 -9.73
C VAL A 56 1.52 9.18 -8.45
N TYR A 57 1.39 7.86 -8.30
CA TYR A 57 0.85 7.30 -7.06
C TYR A 57 1.74 7.54 -5.84
N ILE A 58 3.07 7.46 -5.98
CA ILE A 58 3.99 7.79 -4.88
C ILE A 58 3.83 9.26 -4.47
N ILE A 59 3.72 10.18 -5.43
CA ILE A 59 3.48 11.60 -5.14
C ILE A 59 2.16 11.77 -4.38
N PHE A 60 1.08 11.09 -4.80
CA PHE A 60 -0.19 11.15 -4.09
C PHE A 60 -0.10 10.60 -2.67
N LEU A 61 0.62 9.50 -2.44
CA LEU A 61 0.80 8.95 -1.08
C LEU A 61 1.50 9.96 -0.17
N VAL A 62 2.54 10.63 -0.66
CA VAL A 62 3.24 11.69 0.08
C VAL A 62 2.32 12.88 0.36
N LEU A 63 1.53 13.32 -0.63
CA LEU A 63 0.56 14.40 -0.44
C LEU A 63 -0.52 14.05 0.59
N ILE A 64 -0.99 12.80 0.61
CA ILE A 64 -1.95 12.32 1.61
C ILE A 64 -1.31 12.34 3.00
N GLN A 65 -0.06 11.88 3.14
CA GLN A 65 0.67 11.94 4.40
C GLN A 65 0.79 13.38 4.91
N GLU A 66 1.19 14.31 4.04
CA GLU A 66 1.32 15.73 4.41
C GLU A 66 -0.03 16.36 4.73
N ALA A 67 -1.10 16.02 4.01
CA ALA A 67 -2.45 16.51 4.31
C ALA A 67 -2.94 16.03 5.69
N ILE A 68 -2.64 14.78 6.05
CA ILE A 68 -2.94 14.24 7.38
C ILE A 68 -2.15 15.02 8.41
N ARG A 69 -0.82 15.13 8.25
CA ARG A 69 0.08 15.84 9.15
C ARG A 69 -0.34 17.29 9.39
N VAL A 70 -0.68 18.04 8.34
CA VAL A 70 -1.14 19.43 8.46
C VAL A 70 -2.43 19.52 9.27
N ARG A 71 -3.33 18.55 9.11
CA ARG A 71 -4.62 18.54 9.80
C ARG A 71 -4.54 18.06 11.24
N THR A 72 -3.54 17.25 11.57
CA THR A 72 -3.29 16.71 12.92
C THR A 72 -2.25 17.51 13.72
N ALA A 73 -1.51 18.44 13.10
CA ALA A 73 -0.42 19.20 13.71
C ALA A 73 -0.75 19.90 15.05
N ASN A 74 -2.00 20.31 15.26
CA ASN A 74 -2.43 21.02 16.47
C ASN A 74 -3.14 20.10 17.49
N VAL A 75 -3.21 18.79 17.24
CA VAL A 75 -3.93 17.82 18.08
C VAL A 75 -2.93 16.85 18.69
N VAL A 76 -2.58 17.05 19.96
CA VAL A 76 -1.57 16.27 20.69
C VAL A 76 -1.91 14.77 20.72
N GLU A 77 -3.19 14.42 20.75
CA GLU A 77 -3.67 13.03 20.79
C GLU A 77 -3.72 12.37 19.40
N ALA A 78 -3.46 13.10 18.30
CA ALA A 78 -3.57 12.57 16.94
C ALA A 78 -2.36 11.74 16.47
N GLN A 79 -1.31 11.60 17.30
CA GLN A 79 -0.12 10.81 16.95
C GLN A 79 -0.45 9.36 16.59
N VAL A 80 -1.41 8.74 17.29
CA VAL A 80 -1.83 7.36 16.98
C VAL A 80 -2.45 7.28 15.58
N LEU A 81 -3.24 8.28 15.18
CA LEU A 81 -3.86 8.35 13.86
C LEU A 81 -2.81 8.55 12.76
N GLU A 82 -1.79 9.39 13.00
CA GLU A 82 -0.67 9.57 12.07
C GLU A 82 0.11 8.28 11.84
N ILE A 83 0.39 7.52 12.91
CA ILE A 83 1.08 6.23 12.82
C ILE A 83 0.25 5.22 12.02
N ILE A 84 -1.05 5.12 12.30
CA ILE A 84 -1.96 4.23 11.55
C ILE A 84 -1.99 4.62 10.07
N ALA A 85 -2.11 5.92 9.78
CA ALA A 85 -2.06 6.43 8.41
C ALA A 85 -0.75 6.07 7.71
N LEU A 86 0.39 6.22 8.41
CA LEU A 86 1.69 5.88 7.86
C LEU A 86 1.82 4.38 7.55
N ILE A 87 1.29 3.51 8.40
CA ILE A 87 1.24 2.05 8.15
C ILE A 87 0.41 1.74 6.90
N ILE A 88 -0.76 2.36 6.75
CA ILE A 88 -1.63 2.15 5.60
C ILE A 88 -0.96 2.66 4.31
N LEU A 89 -0.44 3.89 4.33
CA LEU A 89 0.22 4.51 3.18
C LEU A 89 1.48 3.75 2.77
N SER A 90 2.26 3.27 3.74
CA SER A 90 3.45 2.45 3.46
C SER A 90 3.09 1.08 2.89
N ALA A 91 2.03 0.43 3.36
CA ALA A 91 1.56 -0.83 2.77
C ALA A 91 1.18 -0.67 1.29
N VAL A 92 0.46 0.41 0.94
CA VAL A 92 0.12 0.75 -0.45
C VAL A 92 1.37 1.12 -1.24
N GLY A 93 2.26 1.93 -0.67
CA GLY A 93 3.51 2.35 -1.31
C GLY A 93 4.43 1.18 -1.64
N VAL A 94 4.56 0.20 -0.73
CA VAL A 94 5.34 -1.03 -0.96
C VAL A 94 4.77 -1.83 -2.14
N ALA A 95 3.45 -1.96 -2.24
CA ALA A 95 2.82 -2.68 -3.35
C ALA A 95 3.11 -2.00 -4.70
N ILE A 96 3.00 -0.67 -4.78
CA ILE A 96 3.35 0.10 -5.98
C ILE A 96 4.83 -0.05 -6.30
N PHE A 97 5.70 0.07 -5.31
CA PHE A 97 7.14 -0.07 -5.49
C PHE A 97 7.51 -1.45 -6.04
N ILE A 98 6.91 -2.52 -5.52
CA ILE A 98 7.10 -3.89 -6.02
C ILE A 98 6.63 -4.00 -7.48
N ASP A 99 5.50 -3.40 -7.85
CA ASP A 99 5.00 -3.44 -9.23
C ASP A 99 5.98 -2.77 -10.21
N ILE A 100 6.48 -1.58 -9.84
CA ILE A 100 7.49 -0.85 -10.63
C ILE A 100 8.77 -1.68 -10.73
N PHE A 101 9.27 -2.19 -9.60
CA PHE A 101 10.50 -2.97 -9.54
C PHE A 101 10.43 -4.23 -10.41
N LEU A 102 9.35 -5.01 -10.29
CA LEU A 102 9.15 -6.21 -11.11
C LEU A 102 9.04 -5.87 -12.60
N SER A 103 8.39 -4.76 -12.93
CA SER A 103 8.30 -4.27 -14.31
C SER A 103 9.67 -3.92 -14.89
N VAL A 104 10.53 -3.26 -14.10
CA VAL A 104 11.92 -2.91 -14.49
C VAL A 104 12.76 -4.16 -14.68
N VAL A 105 12.73 -5.10 -13.72
CA VAL A 105 13.48 -6.37 -13.79
C VAL A 105 13.08 -7.16 -15.02
N TRP A 106 11.78 -7.26 -15.31
CA TRP A 106 11.28 -7.93 -16.51
C TRP A 106 11.81 -7.25 -17.79
N PHE A 107 11.70 -5.92 -17.87
CA PHE A 107 12.18 -5.16 -19.04
C PHE A 107 13.68 -5.33 -19.29
N LEU A 108 14.50 -5.33 -18.23
CA LEU A 108 15.95 -5.55 -18.34
C LEU A 108 16.28 -6.98 -18.79
N LYS A 109 15.54 -7.98 -18.30
CA LYS A 109 15.73 -9.38 -18.71
C LYS A 109 15.38 -9.60 -20.18
N THR A 110 14.33 -8.95 -20.69
CA THR A 110 13.91 -9.03 -22.11
C THR A 110 14.85 -8.30 -23.08
N ARG A 111 15.89 -7.59 -22.59
CA ARG A 111 16.93 -6.98 -23.45
C ARG A 111 18.21 -7.82 -23.57
N ARG A 112 18.37 -8.89 -22.79
CA ARG A 112 19.42 -9.91 -22.98
C ARG A 112 18.88 -11.06 -23.81
#